data_AF-A0A9D8RKL1-F1
#
_entry.id   AF-A0A9D8RKL1-F1
#
_cell.length_a   1.000
_cell.length_b   1.000
_cell.length_c   1.000
_cell.angle_alpha   90.00
_cell.angle_beta   90.00
_cell.angle_gamma   90.00
#
_symmetry.space_group_name_H-M   'P 1'
#
loop_
_entity.id
_entity.type
_entity.pdbx_description
1 polymer ?
#
loop_
_entity_poly.entity_id
_entity_poly.type
_entity_poly.pdbx_seq_one_letter_code
_entity_poly.pdbx_strand_id
1 'polypeptide(L)'
;IGVNHGSLAKRVFDEWGDTPEGMVHSAMEFLRVCRREDFDQVVVSMKSSNTRVMVHAYRLLVEAMEREGMTYPIHLGVTEAGNGLEGRIKSAVGIGALLSDGIGDTIRVSLTEAPENEVPVAKLLVEHYASREGAFEVLHPERYHPTEFVRRTDVMTPITHDELTDEFCVVEAVSSNPTAELRAAILNMEQTQPVVVKCRYDEEDVEVVAVKAAADLGVLFLDGLADGIWVDAPALSADEIRDIELMILQAARVRFSHTEYIACPSCGRTLYDIEKTLADIKSRTSHLKNLKIGIMGCIVNGPGEMADADYGYVGAAAGRITLYKGREIVERNIPQEEAIDRLIELIKANDDWQDA
;
A
#
# COMPACT_ATOMS: atom_id res chain seq x y z
N ILE A 1 -14.54 -7.24 -13.48
CA ILE A 1 -14.83 -5.83 -13.15
C ILE A 1 -13.65 -5.30 -12.34
N GLY A 2 -12.93 -4.30 -12.85
CA GLY A 2 -11.79 -3.71 -12.14
C GLY A 2 -12.06 -2.24 -11.85
N VAL A 3 -12.07 -1.87 -10.57
CA VAL A 3 -12.19 -0.49 -10.11
C VAL A 3 -10.82 -0.03 -9.62
N ASN A 4 -10.32 1.08 -10.16
CA ASN A 4 -9.12 1.73 -9.64
C ASN A 4 -9.51 3.06 -9.02
N HIS A 5 -8.97 3.34 -7.83
CA HIS A 5 -9.23 4.53 -7.01
C HIS A 5 -9.13 5.82 -7.83
N GLY A 6 -8.02 6.03 -8.54
CA GLY A 6 -7.80 7.21 -9.39
C GLY A 6 -8.72 7.37 -10.62
N SER A 7 -9.58 6.40 -10.95
CA SER A 7 -10.35 6.39 -12.20
C SER A 7 -11.86 6.24 -12.01
N LEU A 8 -12.37 6.61 -10.83
CA LEU A 8 -13.81 6.58 -10.57
C LEU A 8 -14.57 7.46 -11.56
N ALA A 9 -15.74 6.98 -11.99
CA ALA A 9 -16.62 7.74 -12.87
C ALA A 9 -17.03 9.05 -12.18
N LYS A 10 -17.09 10.14 -12.95
CA LYS A 10 -17.37 11.49 -12.41
C LYS A 10 -18.58 11.54 -11.48
N ARG A 11 -19.69 10.87 -11.80
CA ARG A 11 -20.88 10.85 -10.92
C ARG A 11 -20.62 10.20 -9.56
N VAL A 12 -19.77 9.17 -9.51
CA VAL A 12 -19.42 8.48 -8.28
C VAL A 12 -18.51 9.37 -7.46
N PHE A 13 -17.52 9.99 -8.11
CA PHE A 13 -16.64 10.97 -7.46
C PHE A 13 -17.41 12.18 -6.90
N ASP A 14 -18.36 12.73 -7.66
CA ASP A 14 -19.14 13.91 -7.23
C ASP A 14 -20.05 13.60 -6.01
N GLU A 15 -20.48 12.34 -5.83
CA GLU A 15 -21.39 11.94 -4.75
C GLU A 15 -20.65 11.33 -3.54
N TRP A 16 -19.65 10.48 -3.78
CA TRP A 16 -18.95 9.69 -2.76
C TRP A 16 -17.51 10.14 -2.53
N GLY A 17 -16.96 11.00 -3.40
CA GLY A 17 -15.55 11.35 -3.42
C GLY A 17 -14.65 10.20 -3.85
N ASP A 18 -13.36 10.38 -3.60
CA ASP A 18 -12.29 9.41 -3.88
C ASP A 18 -12.08 8.51 -2.65
N THR A 19 -13.11 7.75 -2.29
CA THR A 19 -13.21 7.02 -1.01
C THR A 19 -13.34 5.51 -1.22
N PRO A 20 -13.02 4.67 -0.20
CA PRO A 20 -13.33 3.25 -0.22
C PRO A 20 -14.79 2.96 -0.61
N GLU A 21 -15.74 3.72 -0.06
CA GLU A 21 -17.18 3.60 -0.32
C GLU A 21 -17.51 3.92 -1.78
N GLY A 22 -16.92 4.97 -2.35
CA GLY A 22 -17.05 5.29 -3.77
C GLY A 22 -16.56 4.15 -4.67
N MET A 23 -15.44 3.51 -4.31
CA MET A 23 -14.95 2.34 -5.04
C MET A 23 -15.91 1.15 -4.94
N VAL A 24 -16.44 0.85 -3.76
CA VAL A 24 -17.43 -0.23 -3.55
C VAL A 24 -18.70 0.05 -4.35
N HIS A 25 -19.21 1.28 -4.31
CA HIS A 25 -20.39 1.67 -5.08
C HIS A 25 -20.18 1.38 -6.58
N SER A 26 -19.03 1.80 -7.11
CA SER A 26 -18.65 1.55 -8.51
C SER A 26 -18.64 0.06 -8.83
N ALA A 27 -18.01 -0.77 -7.99
CA ALA A 27 -17.95 -2.22 -8.20
C ALA A 27 -19.34 -2.88 -8.14
N MET A 28 -20.11 -2.59 -7.07
CA MET A 28 -21.43 -3.18 -6.83
C MET A 28 -22.44 -2.80 -7.91
N GLU A 29 -22.36 -1.60 -8.49
CA GLU A 29 -23.21 -1.22 -9.61
C GLU A 29 -23.07 -2.20 -10.79
N PHE A 30 -21.84 -2.49 -11.21
CA PHE A 30 -21.60 -3.42 -12.31
C PHE A 30 -21.90 -4.88 -11.92
N LEU A 31 -21.65 -5.26 -10.66
CA LEU A 31 -22.00 -6.61 -10.17
C LEU A 31 -23.52 -6.84 -10.17
N ARG A 32 -24.33 -5.83 -9.80
CA ARG A 32 -25.79 -5.88 -9.88
C ARG A 32 -26.29 -5.99 -11.32
N VAL A 33 -25.60 -5.35 -12.27
CA VAL A 33 -25.87 -5.53 -13.71
C VAL A 33 -25.60 -6.98 -14.10
N CYS A 34 -24.42 -7.53 -13.81
CA CYS A 34 -24.08 -8.92 -14.11
C CYS A 34 -25.13 -9.90 -13.56
N ARG A 35 -25.55 -9.74 -12.29
CA ARG A 35 -26.59 -10.58 -11.70
C ARG A 35 -27.94 -10.46 -12.40
N ARG A 36 -28.36 -9.25 -12.78
CA ARG A 36 -29.63 -9.04 -13.49
C ARG A 36 -29.63 -9.70 -14.87
N GLU A 37 -28.49 -9.72 -15.53
CA GLU A 37 -28.30 -10.35 -16.84
C GLU A 37 -27.92 -11.85 -16.73
N ASP A 38 -27.99 -12.44 -15.53
CA ASP A 38 -27.63 -13.84 -15.26
C ASP A 38 -26.21 -14.22 -15.73
N PHE A 39 -25.27 -13.27 -15.58
CA PHE A 39 -23.86 -13.45 -15.92
C PHE A 39 -23.01 -13.61 -14.65
N ASP A 40 -22.55 -14.84 -14.41
CA ASP A 40 -21.83 -15.24 -13.19
C ASP A 40 -20.29 -15.35 -13.36
N GLN A 41 -19.79 -15.30 -14.60
CA GLN A 41 -18.35 -15.41 -14.92
C GLN A 41 -17.61 -14.08 -14.68
N VAL A 42 -17.63 -13.63 -13.43
CA VAL A 42 -17.09 -12.32 -13.02
C VAL A 42 -16.00 -12.49 -11.98
N VAL A 43 -14.86 -11.83 -12.20
CA VAL A 43 -13.84 -11.57 -11.18
C VAL A 43 -13.86 -10.07 -10.86
N VAL A 44 -13.78 -9.70 -9.60
CA VAL A 44 -13.77 -8.30 -9.15
C VAL A 44 -12.43 -7.91 -8.55
N SER A 45 -11.96 -6.68 -8.82
CA SER A 45 -10.77 -6.11 -8.19
C SER A 45 -10.99 -4.65 -7.84
N MET A 46 -10.38 -4.20 -6.74
CA MET A 46 -10.39 -2.83 -6.25
C MET A 46 -8.96 -2.39 -5.95
N LYS A 47 -8.34 -1.61 -6.84
CA LYS A 47 -6.91 -1.29 -6.71
C LYS A 47 -6.70 0.17 -6.31
N SER A 48 -5.71 0.38 -5.46
CA SER A 48 -5.22 1.70 -5.05
C SER A 48 -3.72 1.60 -4.74
N SER A 49 -3.01 2.70 -4.96
CA SER A 49 -1.63 2.89 -4.51
C SER A 49 -1.55 3.22 -3.01
N ASN A 50 -2.69 3.51 -2.39
CA ASN A 50 -2.84 3.66 -0.96
C ASN A 50 -3.35 2.33 -0.36
N THR A 51 -2.46 1.60 0.29
CA THR A 51 -2.73 0.30 0.94
C THR A 51 -3.91 0.35 1.91
N ARG A 52 -4.02 1.41 2.72
CA ARG A 52 -5.13 1.58 3.67
C ARG A 52 -6.47 1.72 2.97
N VAL A 53 -6.53 2.57 1.93
CA VAL A 53 -7.73 2.71 1.09
C VAL A 53 -8.07 1.36 0.45
N MET A 54 -7.08 0.70 -0.15
CA MET A 54 -7.26 -0.60 -0.81
C MET A 54 -7.87 -1.64 0.13
N VAL A 55 -7.27 -1.84 1.31
CA VAL A 55 -7.68 -2.88 2.27
C VAL A 55 -9.10 -2.63 2.78
N HIS A 56 -9.41 -1.40 3.19
CA HIS A 56 -10.77 -1.06 3.64
C HIS A 56 -11.80 -1.27 2.53
N ALA A 57 -11.46 -0.88 1.31
CA ALA A 57 -12.37 -0.96 0.19
C ALA A 57 -12.69 -2.42 -0.18
N TYR A 58 -11.71 -3.35 -0.13
CA TYR A 58 -12.00 -4.78 -0.30
C TYR A 58 -12.85 -5.36 0.83
N ARG A 59 -12.59 -5.00 2.09
CA ARG A 59 -13.39 -5.45 3.23
C ARG A 59 -14.84 -4.98 3.10
N LEU A 60 -15.06 -3.70 2.78
CA LEU A 60 -16.38 -3.14 2.51
C LEU A 60 -17.06 -3.78 1.29
N LEU A 61 -16.31 -4.16 0.24
CA LEU A 61 -16.85 -4.88 -0.90
C LEU A 61 -17.39 -6.25 -0.50
N VAL A 62 -16.62 -7.01 0.29
CA VAL A 62 -17.05 -8.33 0.78
C VAL A 62 -18.34 -8.20 1.59
N GLU A 63 -18.39 -7.26 2.55
CA GLU A 63 -19.61 -6.99 3.32
C GLU A 63 -20.81 -6.59 2.44
N ALA A 64 -20.58 -5.78 1.40
CA ALA A 64 -21.63 -5.36 0.48
C ALA A 64 -22.15 -6.52 -0.38
N MET A 65 -21.25 -7.39 -0.87
CA MET A 65 -21.62 -8.59 -1.61
C MET A 65 -22.40 -9.56 -0.73
N GLU A 66 -21.95 -9.83 0.49
CA GLU A 66 -22.66 -10.68 1.46
C GLU A 66 -24.06 -10.16 1.78
N ARG A 67 -24.19 -8.85 2.02
CA ARG A 67 -25.48 -8.20 2.31
C ARG A 67 -26.48 -8.36 1.16
N GLU A 68 -26.02 -8.39 -0.07
CA GLU A 68 -26.86 -8.63 -1.25
C GLU A 68 -26.96 -10.12 -1.61
N GLY A 69 -26.33 -11.03 -0.88
CA GLY A 69 -26.30 -12.47 -1.17
C GLY A 69 -25.63 -12.76 -2.51
N MET A 70 -24.47 -12.14 -2.73
CA MET A 70 -23.61 -12.30 -3.91
C MET A 70 -22.22 -12.76 -3.45
N THR A 71 -21.54 -13.55 -4.27
CA THR A 71 -20.17 -13.98 -4.00
C THR A 71 -19.46 -14.13 -5.34
N TYR A 72 -18.39 -13.37 -5.54
CA TYR A 72 -17.57 -13.42 -6.76
C TYR A 72 -16.10 -13.50 -6.39
N PRO A 73 -15.27 -14.20 -7.18
CA PRO A 73 -13.83 -14.22 -6.98
C PRO A 73 -13.21 -12.82 -6.97
N ILE A 74 -12.28 -12.60 -6.05
CA ILE A 74 -11.59 -11.35 -5.79
C ILE A 74 -10.14 -11.45 -6.28
N HIS A 75 -9.76 -10.52 -7.16
CA HIS A 75 -8.37 -10.35 -7.60
C HIS A 75 -7.70 -9.21 -6.82
N LEU A 76 -6.70 -9.54 -6.00
CA LEU A 76 -5.93 -8.58 -5.22
C LEU A 76 -4.76 -8.00 -6.00
N GLY A 77 -4.43 -6.75 -5.67
CA GLY A 77 -3.18 -6.14 -6.10
C GLY A 77 -3.13 -4.67 -5.72
N VAL A 78 -1.97 -4.26 -5.20
CA VAL A 78 -1.63 -2.85 -4.99
C VAL A 78 -1.17 -2.28 -6.34
N THR A 79 -1.69 -1.11 -6.74
CA THR A 79 -1.19 -0.40 -7.93
C THR A 79 -0.03 0.51 -7.56
N GLU A 80 0.84 0.78 -8.53
CA GLU A 80 1.98 1.68 -8.37
C GLU A 80 2.78 1.45 -7.09
N ALA A 81 3.15 0.18 -6.83
CA ALA A 81 3.91 -0.14 -5.64
C ALA A 81 5.31 0.49 -5.66
N GLY A 82 5.82 0.85 -6.85
CA GLY A 82 7.18 1.34 -7.06
C GLY A 82 8.11 0.21 -7.48
N ASN A 83 9.40 0.32 -7.15
CA ASN A 83 10.43 -0.66 -7.49
C ASN A 83 11.28 -1.03 -6.27
N GLY A 84 12.11 -2.06 -6.41
CA GLY A 84 13.01 -2.54 -5.37
C GLY A 84 12.27 -3.09 -4.14
N LEU A 85 12.94 -3.03 -3.00
CA LEU A 85 12.41 -3.54 -1.74
C LEU A 85 11.14 -2.80 -1.29
N GLU A 86 11.09 -1.48 -1.51
CA GLU A 86 9.95 -0.63 -1.19
C GLU A 86 8.66 -1.12 -1.86
N GLY A 87 8.70 -1.41 -3.16
CA GLY A 87 7.52 -1.90 -3.89
C GLY A 87 7.08 -3.31 -3.48
N ARG A 88 8.03 -4.16 -3.09
CA ARG A 88 7.75 -5.50 -2.56
C ARG A 88 7.08 -5.43 -1.20
N ILE A 89 7.61 -4.62 -0.28
CA ILE A 89 7.04 -4.36 1.05
C ILE A 89 5.63 -3.76 0.92
N LYS A 90 5.46 -2.72 0.09
CA LYS A 90 4.16 -2.07 -0.11
C LYS A 90 3.09 -3.04 -0.64
N SER A 91 3.48 -3.89 -1.58
CA SER A 91 2.61 -4.98 -2.08
C SER A 91 2.28 -5.99 -0.98
N ALA A 92 3.27 -6.39 -0.19
CA ALA A 92 3.12 -7.36 0.90
C ALA A 92 2.22 -6.83 2.03
N VAL A 93 2.35 -5.56 2.44
CA VAL A 93 1.46 -4.93 3.44
C VAL A 93 0.00 -4.97 2.96
N GLY A 94 -0.27 -4.54 1.73
CA GLY A 94 -1.63 -4.47 1.20
C GLY A 94 -2.26 -5.84 0.92
N ILE A 95 -1.53 -6.73 0.22
CA ILE A 95 -2.03 -8.06 -0.14
C ILE A 95 -2.09 -8.96 1.09
N GLY A 96 -1.04 -8.96 1.93
CA GLY A 96 -0.97 -9.76 3.15
C GLY A 96 -2.07 -9.43 4.14
N ALA A 97 -2.45 -8.16 4.27
CA ALA A 97 -3.59 -7.75 5.08
C ALA A 97 -4.89 -8.48 4.70
N LEU A 98 -5.18 -8.57 3.40
CA LEU A 98 -6.40 -9.20 2.91
C LEU A 98 -6.32 -10.72 2.93
N LEU A 99 -5.16 -11.30 2.61
CA LEU A 99 -4.94 -12.74 2.76
C LEU A 99 -5.08 -13.18 4.23
N SER A 100 -4.66 -12.35 5.19
CA SER A 100 -4.86 -12.59 6.64
C SER A 100 -6.32 -12.63 7.04
N ASP A 101 -7.17 -11.90 6.31
CA ASP A 101 -8.62 -11.87 6.53
C ASP A 101 -9.35 -12.96 5.73
N GLY A 102 -8.63 -13.80 4.97
CA GLY A 102 -9.20 -14.83 4.11
C GLY A 102 -9.81 -14.28 2.81
N ILE A 103 -9.45 -13.05 2.42
CA ILE A 103 -9.94 -12.38 1.22
C ILE A 103 -8.90 -12.51 0.11
N GLY A 104 -9.31 -13.01 -1.06
CA GLY A 104 -8.50 -13.04 -2.29
C GLY A 104 -8.38 -14.43 -2.91
N ASP A 105 -8.76 -14.54 -4.18
CA ASP A 105 -8.72 -15.78 -4.97
C ASP A 105 -7.55 -15.81 -5.97
N THR A 106 -7.03 -14.64 -6.31
CA THR A 106 -5.85 -14.46 -7.15
C THR A 106 -5.18 -13.14 -6.79
N ILE A 107 -3.85 -13.08 -6.95
CA ILE A 107 -3.07 -11.89 -6.63
C ILE A 107 -2.21 -11.45 -7.83
N ARG A 108 -1.90 -10.16 -7.91
CA ARG A 108 -0.82 -9.63 -8.72
C ARG A 108 -0.04 -8.58 -7.93
N VAL A 109 1.26 -8.80 -7.83
CA VAL A 109 2.23 -7.78 -7.40
C VAL A 109 2.51 -6.88 -8.60
N SER A 110 2.42 -5.55 -8.46
CA SER A 110 2.61 -4.62 -9.58
C SER A 110 3.85 -3.76 -9.34
N LEU A 111 4.99 -4.14 -9.93
CA LEU A 111 6.27 -3.43 -9.78
C LEU A 111 6.56 -2.54 -10.99
N THR A 112 7.33 -1.47 -10.79
CA THR A 112 7.96 -0.68 -11.86
C THR A 112 9.30 -1.32 -12.23
N GLU A 113 9.23 -2.58 -12.62
CA GLU A 113 10.36 -3.44 -13.02
C GLU A 113 9.88 -4.37 -14.14
N ALA A 114 10.80 -5.17 -14.68
CA ALA A 114 10.46 -6.22 -15.63
C ALA A 114 9.40 -7.19 -15.03
N PRO A 115 8.34 -7.58 -15.77
CA PRO A 115 7.23 -8.38 -15.23
C PRO A 115 7.62 -9.71 -14.59
N GLU A 116 8.73 -10.32 -15.02
CA GLU A 116 9.31 -11.52 -14.42
C GLU A 116 9.65 -11.36 -12.93
N ASN A 117 9.89 -10.12 -12.47
CA ASN A 117 10.17 -9.83 -11.06
C ASN A 117 8.89 -9.78 -10.20
N GLU A 118 7.70 -9.67 -10.80
CA GLU A 118 6.43 -9.69 -10.06
C GLU A 118 6.11 -11.09 -9.49
N VAL A 119 6.42 -12.14 -10.26
CA VAL A 119 5.99 -13.53 -9.98
C VAL A 119 6.67 -14.13 -8.74
N PRO A 120 7.99 -14.00 -8.52
CA PRO A 120 8.65 -14.53 -7.32
C PRO A 120 8.04 -13.99 -6.03
N VAL A 121 7.76 -12.68 -5.98
CA VAL A 121 7.16 -12.01 -4.81
C VAL A 121 5.74 -12.51 -4.56
N ALA A 122 4.93 -12.65 -5.63
CA ALA A 122 3.59 -13.20 -5.53
C ALA A 122 3.60 -14.64 -5.01
N LYS A 123 4.52 -15.48 -5.51
CA LYS A 123 4.67 -16.86 -5.02
C LYS A 123 5.06 -16.90 -3.55
N LEU A 124 6.05 -16.09 -3.15
CA LEU A 124 6.46 -16.00 -1.75
C LEU A 124 5.29 -15.64 -0.83
N LEU A 125 4.46 -14.66 -1.22
CA LEU A 125 3.27 -14.30 -0.44
C LEU A 125 2.25 -15.44 -0.35
N VAL A 126 1.93 -16.10 -1.46
CA VAL A 126 0.97 -17.23 -1.46
C VAL A 126 1.51 -18.40 -0.61
N GLU A 127 2.79 -18.72 -0.73
CA GLU A 127 3.44 -19.78 0.04
C GLU A 127 3.49 -19.45 1.54
N HIS A 128 3.78 -18.19 1.90
CA HIS A 128 3.78 -17.71 3.29
C HIS A 128 2.41 -17.83 3.96
N TYR A 129 1.33 -17.71 3.19
CA TYR A 129 -0.06 -17.85 3.67
C TYR A 129 -0.66 -19.25 3.49
N ALA A 130 0.08 -20.19 2.88
CA ALA A 130 -0.46 -21.53 2.58
C ALA A 130 -0.78 -22.35 3.84
N SER A 131 -0.12 -22.06 4.97
CA SER A 131 -0.31 -22.75 6.24
C SER A 131 -0.12 -21.80 7.42
N ARG A 132 -1.23 -21.36 8.02
CA ARG A 132 -1.24 -20.55 9.24
C ARG A 132 -2.16 -21.18 10.27
N GLU A 133 -1.60 -22.00 11.15
CA GLU A 133 -2.38 -22.72 12.16
C GLU A 133 -2.63 -21.87 13.41
N GLY A 134 -3.61 -22.28 14.21
CA GLY A 134 -3.97 -21.64 15.47
C GLY A 134 -5.31 -20.93 15.41
N ALA A 135 -6.04 -21.03 16.53
CA ALA A 135 -7.24 -20.25 16.78
C ALA A 135 -6.99 -19.44 18.05
N PHE A 136 -7.06 -18.12 17.92
CA PHE A 136 -6.78 -17.20 19.03
C PHE A 136 -8.09 -16.51 19.40
N GLU A 137 -8.53 -16.74 20.64
CA GLU A 137 -9.79 -16.20 21.13
C GLU A 137 -9.70 -14.67 21.27
N VAL A 138 -10.70 -13.96 20.76
CA VAL A 138 -10.84 -12.50 20.89
C VAL A 138 -11.98 -12.21 21.86
N LEU A 139 -11.65 -11.72 23.05
CA LEU A 139 -12.59 -11.42 24.13
C LEU A 139 -13.32 -10.09 23.91
N HIS A 140 -12.70 -9.16 23.17
CA HIS A 140 -13.22 -7.81 22.93
C HIS A 140 -13.29 -7.48 21.42
N PRO A 141 -14.11 -8.20 20.63
CA PRO A 141 -14.21 -7.97 19.19
C PRO A 141 -14.77 -6.59 18.84
N GLU A 142 -15.52 -5.95 19.74
CA GLU A 142 -16.06 -4.59 19.56
C GLU A 142 -14.99 -3.50 19.46
N ARG A 143 -13.74 -3.81 19.83
CA ARG A 143 -12.58 -2.89 19.74
C ARG A 143 -11.90 -2.94 18.37
N TYR A 144 -12.33 -3.82 17.47
CA TYR A 144 -11.75 -3.98 16.15
C TYR A 144 -12.62 -3.32 15.07
N HIS A 145 -12.00 -2.46 14.27
CA HIS A 145 -12.67 -1.68 13.21
C HIS A 145 -12.06 -2.02 11.85
N PRO A 146 -12.44 -3.13 11.18
CA PRO A 146 -11.79 -3.60 9.96
C PRO A 146 -11.99 -2.67 8.76
N THR A 147 -13.07 -1.90 8.72
CA THR A 147 -13.43 -1.04 7.57
C THR A 147 -13.08 0.43 7.77
N GLU A 148 -12.64 0.80 8.98
CA GLU A 148 -12.36 2.19 9.36
C GLU A 148 -11.05 2.27 10.14
N PHE A 149 -10.23 3.27 9.85
CA PHE A 149 -8.96 3.44 10.54
C PHE A 149 -9.19 4.16 11.86
N VAL A 150 -9.10 3.41 12.96
CA VAL A 150 -9.22 3.94 14.31
C VAL A 150 -7.96 3.56 15.09
N ARG A 151 -7.20 4.57 15.55
CA ARG A 151 -6.05 4.31 16.41
C ARG A 151 -6.52 3.84 17.78
N ARG A 152 -5.92 2.77 18.26
CA ARG A 152 -6.15 2.28 19.63
C ARG A 152 -5.61 3.24 20.69
N THR A 153 -4.55 3.99 20.40
CA THR A 153 -3.87 4.91 21.34
C THR A 153 -3.66 6.31 20.75
N ASP A 154 -3.19 7.24 21.59
CA ASP A 154 -2.80 8.60 21.20
C ASP A 154 -1.39 8.71 20.57
N VAL A 155 -0.69 7.58 20.36
CA VAL A 155 0.61 7.57 19.69
C VAL A 155 0.44 7.94 18.22
N MET A 156 0.91 9.13 17.86
CA MET A 156 0.77 9.67 16.51
C MET A 156 1.74 9.03 15.52
N THR A 157 2.97 8.78 15.96
CA THR A 157 4.06 8.28 15.13
C THR A 157 4.57 6.97 15.70
N PRO A 158 4.30 5.83 15.04
CA PRO A 158 4.80 4.56 15.52
C PRO A 158 6.33 4.47 15.53
N ILE A 159 6.87 3.76 16.50
CA ILE A 159 8.31 3.66 16.74
C ILE A 159 8.94 2.41 16.09
N THR A 160 10.25 2.45 15.84
CA THR A 160 11.07 1.29 15.48
C THR A 160 11.65 0.63 16.74
N HIS A 161 12.23 -0.56 16.60
CA HIS A 161 12.74 -1.34 17.74
C HIS A 161 13.79 -0.60 18.58
N ASP A 162 14.60 0.25 17.96
CA ASP A 162 15.69 1.02 18.58
C ASP A 162 15.23 2.36 19.18
N GLU A 163 13.96 2.70 19.04
CA GLU A 163 13.31 3.87 19.66
C GLU A 163 12.46 3.48 20.88
N LEU A 164 12.53 2.22 21.32
CA LEU A 164 11.76 1.65 22.42
C LEU A 164 12.05 2.35 23.76
N THR A 165 10.98 2.65 24.49
CA THR A 165 11.02 3.18 25.87
C THR A 165 10.18 2.29 26.79
N ASP A 166 10.34 2.46 28.11
CA ASP A 166 9.58 1.70 29.12
C ASP A 166 8.05 1.96 29.08
N GLU A 167 7.60 2.94 28.31
CA GLU A 167 6.17 3.25 28.12
C GLU A 167 5.47 2.27 27.17
N PHE A 168 6.23 1.54 26.36
CA PHE A 168 5.69 0.60 25.38
C PHE A 168 5.71 -0.83 25.91
N CYS A 169 4.59 -1.53 25.71
CA CYS A 169 4.51 -2.96 25.93
C CYS A 169 4.92 -3.72 24.66
N VAL A 170 5.94 -4.58 24.76
CA VAL A 170 6.31 -5.47 23.65
C VAL A 170 5.43 -6.71 23.69
N VAL A 171 4.75 -6.99 22.58
CA VAL A 171 3.95 -8.21 22.37
C VAL A 171 4.58 -9.00 21.24
N GLU A 172 5.08 -10.19 21.56
CA GLU A 172 5.80 -11.06 20.63
C GLU A 172 4.91 -12.19 20.13
N ALA A 173 4.86 -12.38 18.81
CA ALA A 173 4.27 -13.55 18.18
C ALA A 173 5.19 -14.76 18.33
N VAL A 174 4.64 -15.91 18.70
CA VAL A 174 5.39 -17.18 18.86
C VAL A 174 4.76 -18.34 18.07
N SER A 175 3.65 -18.08 17.38
CA SER A 175 2.96 -19.05 16.53
C SER A 175 3.33 -18.92 15.05
N SER A 176 2.83 -19.85 14.22
CA SER A 176 2.90 -19.76 12.75
C SER A 176 1.84 -18.84 12.13
N ASN A 177 0.98 -18.22 12.96
CA ASN A 177 0.03 -17.20 12.54
C ASN A 177 0.20 -15.90 13.34
N PRO A 178 1.35 -15.20 13.18
CA PRO A 178 1.64 -13.95 13.90
C PRO A 178 0.51 -12.93 13.86
N THR A 179 -0.12 -12.75 12.70
CA THR A 179 -1.16 -11.75 12.52
C THR A 179 -2.37 -12.00 13.42
N ALA A 180 -2.90 -13.23 13.44
CA ALA A 180 -4.06 -13.56 14.27
C ALA A 180 -3.72 -13.56 15.76
N GLU A 181 -2.54 -14.07 16.13
CA GLU A 181 -2.04 -14.09 17.50
C GLU A 181 -1.90 -12.68 18.08
N LEU A 182 -1.21 -11.79 17.36
CA LEU A 182 -0.99 -10.40 17.79
C LEU A 182 -2.28 -9.61 17.86
N ARG A 183 -3.19 -9.75 16.87
CA ARG A 183 -4.52 -9.13 16.91
C ARG A 183 -5.27 -9.54 18.17
N ALA A 184 -5.36 -10.83 18.46
CA ALA A 184 -6.06 -11.33 19.63
C ALA A 184 -5.40 -10.86 20.94
N ALA A 185 -4.07 -10.94 21.03
CA ALA A 185 -3.33 -10.49 22.21
C ALA A 185 -3.59 -9.00 22.51
N ILE A 186 -3.53 -8.13 21.49
CA ILE A 186 -3.74 -6.69 21.64
C ILE A 186 -5.20 -6.38 22.03
N LEU A 187 -6.18 -6.97 21.35
CA LEU A 187 -7.59 -6.71 21.61
C LEU A 187 -8.01 -7.16 23.02
N ASN A 188 -7.36 -8.22 23.54
CA ASN A 188 -7.62 -8.78 24.85
C ASN A 188 -6.90 -8.05 26.01
N MET A 189 -6.07 -7.04 25.73
CA MET A 189 -5.40 -6.29 26.78
C MET A 189 -6.40 -5.54 27.66
N GLU A 190 -6.19 -5.59 28.99
CA GLU A 190 -7.04 -4.87 29.95
C GLU A 190 -6.85 -3.34 29.85
N GLN A 191 -5.64 -2.89 29.50
CA GLN A 191 -5.26 -1.47 29.48
C GLN A 191 -4.82 -1.03 28.08
N THR A 192 -5.17 0.21 27.73
CA THR A 192 -4.82 0.86 26.46
C THR A 192 -3.41 1.44 26.47
N GLN A 193 -2.42 0.66 26.88
CA GLN A 193 -1.00 1.07 26.81
C GLN A 193 -0.46 0.90 25.39
N PRO A 194 0.48 1.73 24.92
CA PRO A 194 1.13 1.57 23.62
C PRO A 194 1.77 0.20 23.43
N VAL A 195 1.67 -0.37 22.23
CA VAL A 195 2.18 -1.71 21.93
C VAL A 195 3.18 -1.69 20.79
N VAL A 196 4.32 -2.34 21.01
CA VAL A 196 5.28 -2.72 19.97
C VAL A 196 5.05 -4.18 19.60
N VAL A 197 4.73 -4.44 18.34
CA VAL A 197 4.53 -5.80 17.84
C VAL A 197 5.84 -6.38 17.36
N LYS A 198 6.21 -7.54 17.93
CA LYS A 198 7.46 -8.24 17.63
C LYS A 198 7.19 -9.57 16.94
N CYS A 199 7.94 -9.86 15.89
CA CYS A 199 7.96 -11.19 15.26
C CYS A 199 9.38 -11.55 14.83
N ARG A 200 9.73 -12.83 14.98
CA ARG A 200 11.04 -13.38 14.62
C ARG A 200 11.03 -13.97 13.21
N TYR A 201 12.10 -13.71 12.47
CA TYR A 201 12.36 -14.26 11.13
C TYR A 201 13.78 -14.83 11.09
N ASP A 202 13.91 -16.09 10.72
CA ASP A 202 15.21 -16.80 10.73
C ASP A 202 15.85 -16.87 9.32
N GLU A 203 15.21 -16.28 8.30
CA GLU A 203 15.74 -16.21 6.95
C GLU A 203 16.94 -15.26 6.83
N GLU A 204 17.89 -15.61 5.95
CA GLU A 204 19.08 -14.80 5.67
C GLU A 204 18.89 -13.78 4.54
N ASP A 205 17.87 -14.00 3.69
CA ASP A 205 17.59 -13.13 2.55
C ASP A 205 16.74 -11.93 3.00
N VAL A 206 17.30 -10.72 2.87
CA VAL A 206 16.68 -9.45 3.25
C VAL A 206 15.33 -9.22 2.56
N GLU A 207 15.18 -9.63 1.29
CA GLU A 207 13.94 -9.48 0.54
C GLU A 207 12.87 -10.42 1.09
N VAL A 208 13.25 -11.66 1.43
CA VAL A 208 12.34 -12.64 2.03
C VAL A 208 11.86 -12.17 3.39
N VAL A 209 12.77 -11.74 4.28
CA VAL A 209 12.42 -11.21 5.60
C VAL A 209 11.49 -10.00 5.46
N ALA A 210 11.82 -9.05 4.58
CA ALA A 210 11.03 -7.86 4.37
C ALA A 210 9.60 -8.17 3.90
N VAL A 211 9.43 -9.07 2.93
CA VAL A 211 8.12 -9.45 2.40
C VAL A 211 7.28 -10.17 3.46
N LYS A 212 7.87 -11.11 4.21
CA LYS A 212 7.17 -11.84 5.28
C LYS A 212 6.77 -10.90 6.43
N ALA A 213 7.71 -10.10 6.92
CA ALA A 213 7.46 -9.12 7.98
C ALA A 213 6.38 -8.11 7.59
N ALA A 214 6.43 -7.59 6.36
CA ALA A 214 5.42 -6.69 5.84
C ALA A 214 4.03 -7.33 5.78
N ALA A 215 3.96 -8.59 5.35
CA ALA A 215 2.70 -9.30 5.25
C ALA A 215 2.10 -9.65 6.62
N ASP A 216 2.94 -9.98 7.61
CA ASP A 216 2.48 -10.37 8.95
C ASP A 216 2.10 -9.17 9.83
N LEU A 217 2.98 -8.16 9.86
CA LEU A 217 2.90 -7.05 10.81
C LEU A 217 2.23 -5.81 10.23
N GLY A 218 2.30 -5.60 8.91
CA GLY A 218 1.80 -4.39 8.26
C GLY A 218 0.31 -4.13 8.52
N VAL A 219 -0.50 -5.19 8.59
CA VAL A 219 -1.93 -5.07 8.82
C VAL A 219 -2.28 -4.58 10.23
N LEU A 220 -1.43 -4.83 11.23
CA LEU A 220 -1.64 -4.34 12.60
C LEU A 220 -1.57 -2.80 12.65
N PHE A 221 -0.84 -2.19 11.72
CA PHE A 221 -0.80 -0.73 11.53
C PHE A 221 -1.93 -0.23 10.65
N LEU A 222 -2.32 -0.99 9.61
CA LEU A 222 -3.49 -0.66 8.79
C LEU A 222 -4.80 -0.67 9.61
N ASP A 223 -4.87 -1.56 10.60
CA ASP A 223 -6.01 -1.71 11.52
C ASP A 223 -5.92 -0.73 12.72
N GLY A 224 -4.85 0.06 12.84
CA GLY A 224 -4.65 1.01 13.96
C GLY A 224 -4.39 0.35 15.31
N LEU A 225 -3.99 -0.93 15.32
CA LEU A 225 -3.80 -1.75 16.51
C LEU A 225 -2.40 -1.69 17.11
N ALA A 226 -1.37 -1.27 16.38
CA ALA A 226 0.01 -1.25 16.86
C ALA A 226 0.62 0.16 16.86
N ASP A 227 1.52 0.42 17.82
CA ASP A 227 2.17 1.71 18.06
C ASP A 227 3.69 1.66 17.87
N GLY A 228 4.22 0.49 17.56
CA GLY A 228 5.60 0.31 17.12
C GLY A 228 5.83 -1.09 16.58
N ILE A 229 6.94 -1.27 15.89
CA ILE A 229 7.30 -2.51 15.19
C ILE A 229 8.67 -2.99 15.65
N TRP A 230 8.83 -4.30 15.75
CA TRP A 230 10.11 -4.95 15.96
C TRP A 230 10.22 -6.19 15.08
N VAL A 231 11.03 -6.11 14.03
CA VAL A 231 11.44 -7.24 13.20
C VAL A 231 12.69 -7.87 13.81
N ASP A 232 12.56 -9.03 14.45
CA ASP A 232 13.68 -9.76 15.05
C ASP A 232 14.27 -10.73 14.02
N ALA A 233 15.29 -10.28 13.28
CA ALA A 233 15.94 -11.06 12.22
C ALA A 233 17.45 -11.18 12.46
N PRO A 234 17.92 -12.18 13.24
CA PRO A 234 19.32 -12.25 13.67
C PRO A 234 20.37 -12.38 12.56
N ALA A 235 19.96 -12.76 11.35
CA ALA A 235 20.83 -12.88 10.19
C ALA A 235 21.07 -11.54 9.46
N LEU A 236 20.25 -10.52 9.71
CA LEU A 236 20.35 -9.20 9.10
C LEU A 236 21.10 -8.22 10.00
N SER A 237 21.64 -7.16 9.41
CA SER A 237 22.20 -6.04 10.16
C SER A 237 21.10 -5.18 10.80
N ALA A 238 21.46 -4.44 11.87
CA ALA A 238 20.54 -3.53 12.54
C ALA A 238 20.00 -2.44 11.60
N ASP A 239 20.82 -1.97 10.65
CA ASP A 239 20.42 -0.97 9.65
C ASP A 239 19.39 -1.56 8.68
N GLU A 240 19.60 -2.78 8.17
CA GLU A 240 18.63 -3.47 7.30
C GLU A 240 17.29 -3.69 8.01
N ILE A 241 17.31 -4.09 9.28
CA ILE A 241 16.10 -4.27 10.10
C ILE A 241 15.36 -2.93 10.25
N ARG A 242 16.07 -1.86 10.63
CA ARG A 242 15.48 -0.52 10.79
C ARG A 242 14.88 -0.02 9.48
N ASP A 243 15.54 -0.25 8.35
CA ASP A 243 15.03 0.14 7.04
C ASP A 243 13.74 -0.62 6.67
N ILE A 244 13.69 -1.94 6.91
CA ILE A 244 12.48 -2.75 6.70
C ILE A 244 11.33 -2.21 7.54
N GLU A 245 11.56 -1.97 8.83
CA GLU A 245 10.55 -1.44 9.75
C GLU A 245 9.99 -0.09 9.28
N LEU A 246 10.87 0.85 8.92
CA LEU A 246 10.46 2.15 8.41
C LEU A 246 9.68 2.04 7.08
N MET A 247 10.06 1.12 6.19
CA MET A 247 9.35 0.88 4.94
C MET A 247 7.96 0.26 5.19
N ILE A 248 7.81 -0.65 6.16
CA ILE A 248 6.51 -1.23 6.53
C ILE A 248 5.60 -0.15 7.10
N LEU A 249 6.10 0.69 8.02
CA LEU A 249 5.33 1.79 8.60
C LEU A 249 4.91 2.84 7.54
N GLN A 250 5.79 3.12 6.56
CA GLN A 250 5.48 3.99 5.43
C GLN A 250 4.44 3.37 4.51
N ALA A 251 4.58 2.09 4.18
CA ALA A 251 3.61 1.35 3.38
C ALA A 251 2.25 1.28 4.06
N ALA A 252 2.17 1.20 5.39
CA ALA A 252 0.93 1.26 6.17
C ALA A 252 0.37 2.69 6.36
N ARG A 253 1.06 3.72 5.86
CA ARG A 253 0.68 5.13 5.93
C ARG A 253 0.62 5.70 7.36
N VAL A 254 1.40 5.14 8.28
CA VAL A 254 1.43 5.57 9.69
C VAL A 254 2.68 6.36 10.08
N ARG A 255 3.78 6.23 9.32
CA ARG A 255 5.00 7.03 9.47
C ARG A 255 5.75 7.11 8.15
N PHE A 256 6.05 8.32 7.68
CA PHE A 256 6.86 8.55 6.48
C PHE A 256 8.32 8.79 6.90
N SER A 257 9.26 8.13 6.23
CA SER A 257 10.69 8.19 6.54
C SER A 257 11.53 8.72 5.39
N HIS A 258 11.06 8.51 4.16
CA HIS A 258 11.73 8.90 2.92
C HIS A 258 10.70 9.47 1.94
N THR A 259 11.19 10.05 0.83
CA THR A 259 10.31 10.36 -0.31
C THR A 259 9.72 9.08 -0.87
N GLU A 260 8.41 9.04 -1.02
CA GLU A 260 7.68 7.95 -1.67
C GLU A 260 7.57 8.22 -3.18
N TYR A 261 7.77 7.17 -3.96
CA TYR A 261 7.66 7.25 -5.42
C TYR A 261 6.51 6.37 -5.88
N ILE A 262 5.47 7.01 -6.41
CA ILE A 262 4.26 6.36 -6.91
C ILE A 262 4.42 6.26 -8.42
N ALA A 263 4.81 5.08 -8.93
CA ALA A 263 5.11 4.90 -10.34
C ALA A 263 4.24 3.83 -10.97
N CYS A 264 3.62 4.13 -12.12
CA CYS A 264 2.80 3.13 -12.80
C CYS A 264 3.68 2.00 -13.36
N PRO A 265 3.19 0.75 -13.43
CA PRO A 265 3.88 -0.27 -14.21
C PRO A 265 3.96 0.19 -15.68
N SER A 266 5.01 -0.23 -16.39
CA SER A 266 5.09 0.02 -17.83
C SER A 266 3.94 -0.72 -18.53
N CYS A 267 3.33 -0.09 -19.54
CA CYS A 267 2.26 -0.68 -20.33
C CYS A 267 2.30 -0.18 -21.78
N GLY A 268 1.44 -0.71 -22.66
CA GLY A 268 1.38 -0.30 -24.06
C GLY A 268 0.96 1.16 -24.29
N ARG A 269 0.56 1.89 -23.24
CA ARG A 269 0.26 3.34 -23.29
C ARG A 269 1.44 4.20 -22.82
N THR A 270 2.48 3.60 -22.25
CA THR A 270 3.64 4.33 -21.73
C THR A 270 4.39 4.98 -22.90
N LEU A 271 4.61 6.29 -22.80
CA LEU A 271 5.15 7.11 -23.91
C LEU A 271 6.65 7.40 -23.78
N TYR A 272 7.29 6.90 -22.72
CA TYR A 272 8.70 7.08 -22.40
C TYR A 272 9.23 5.92 -21.54
N ASP A 273 10.54 5.87 -21.34
CA ASP A 273 11.16 4.89 -20.43
C ASP A 273 10.90 5.27 -18.97
N ILE A 274 9.86 4.67 -18.38
CA ILE A 274 9.42 4.97 -17.02
C ILE A 274 10.42 4.48 -15.97
N GLU A 275 11.06 3.35 -16.20
CA GLU A 275 12.03 2.75 -15.27
C GLU A 275 13.26 3.64 -15.17
N LYS A 276 13.80 4.06 -16.32
CA LYS A 276 14.91 5.02 -16.36
C LYS A 276 14.52 6.36 -15.73
N THR A 277 13.35 6.89 -16.06
CA THR A 277 12.89 8.18 -15.53
C THR A 277 12.69 8.14 -14.01
N LEU A 278 12.15 7.03 -13.48
CA LEU A 278 12.02 6.80 -12.06
C LEU A 278 13.39 6.79 -11.38
N ALA A 279 14.37 6.08 -11.95
CA ALA A 279 15.73 6.04 -11.45
C ALA A 279 16.39 7.43 -11.47
N ASP A 280 16.24 8.18 -12.57
CA ASP A 280 16.78 9.53 -12.72
C ASP A 280 16.15 10.50 -11.69
N ILE A 281 14.84 10.47 -11.49
CA ILE A 281 14.17 11.27 -10.45
C ILE A 281 14.67 10.86 -9.06
N LYS A 282 14.64 9.56 -8.73
CA LYS A 282 15.11 9.03 -7.43
C LYS A 282 16.53 9.50 -7.12
N SER A 283 17.44 9.46 -8.10
CA SER A 283 18.83 9.87 -7.93
C SER A 283 19.00 11.33 -7.47
N ARG A 284 18.02 12.19 -7.77
CA ARG A 284 18.05 13.62 -7.47
C ARG A 284 17.16 14.04 -6.32
N THR A 285 16.25 13.19 -5.86
CA THR A 285 15.27 13.52 -4.81
C THR A 285 15.27 12.56 -3.62
N SER A 286 16.10 11.51 -3.60
CA SER A 286 16.14 10.51 -2.52
C SER A 286 16.52 11.06 -1.13
N HIS A 287 17.26 12.17 -1.09
CA HIS A 287 17.62 12.86 0.15
C HIS A 287 16.44 13.63 0.78
N LEU A 288 15.40 13.93 0.00
CA LEU A 288 14.20 14.59 0.49
C LEU A 288 13.36 13.61 1.31
N LYS A 289 12.62 14.14 2.28
CA LYS A 289 11.75 13.36 3.18
C LYS A 289 10.34 13.90 3.13
N ASN A 290 9.36 13.03 3.43
CA ASN A 290 7.95 13.39 3.53
C ASN A 290 7.32 13.97 2.25
N LEU A 291 7.89 13.64 1.08
CA LEU A 291 7.31 13.97 -0.21
C LEU A 291 6.78 12.72 -0.89
N LYS A 292 5.73 12.89 -1.68
CA LYS A 292 5.22 11.88 -2.60
C LYS A 292 5.33 12.39 -4.02
N ILE A 293 6.06 11.65 -4.85
CA ILE A 293 6.27 12.01 -6.25
C ILE A 293 5.63 10.92 -7.12
N GLY A 294 4.66 11.31 -7.93
CA GLY A 294 4.00 10.46 -8.92
C GLY A 294 4.71 10.47 -10.26
N ILE A 295 5.02 9.31 -10.83
CA ILE A 295 5.67 9.15 -12.14
C ILE A 295 4.77 8.27 -13.01
N MET A 296 4.11 8.88 -14.01
CA MET A 296 3.02 8.25 -14.74
C MET A 296 3.28 8.21 -16.24
N GLY A 297 3.21 7.00 -16.81
CA GLY A 297 3.55 6.74 -18.21
C GLY A 297 2.59 7.36 -19.22
N CYS A 298 1.35 7.71 -18.82
CA CYS A 298 0.35 8.26 -19.72
C CYS A 298 -0.64 9.20 -19.01
N ILE A 299 -1.24 10.11 -19.79
CA ILE A 299 -2.24 11.09 -19.32
C ILE A 299 -3.61 10.48 -18.98
N VAL A 300 -3.86 9.23 -19.40
CA VAL A 300 -5.19 8.61 -19.29
C VAL A 300 -5.50 8.25 -17.85
N ASN A 301 -4.64 7.46 -17.21
CA ASN A 301 -4.80 7.08 -15.81
C ASN A 301 -3.90 7.91 -14.88
N GLY A 302 -2.78 8.43 -15.40
CA GLY A 302 -1.75 9.07 -14.59
C GLY A 302 -2.24 10.13 -13.60
N PRO A 303 -3.06 11.11 -14.02
CA PRO A 303 -3.57 12.14 -13.11
C PRO A 303 -4.39 11.59 -11.93
N GLY A 304 -5.08 10.47 -12.14
CA GLY A 304 -5.85 9.79 -11.11
C GLY A 304 -4.99 8.93 -10.20
N GLU A 305 -4.07 8.17 -10.78
CA GLU A 305 -3.12 7.28 -10.09
C GLU A 305 -2.23 8.07 -9.11
N MET A 306 -1.77 9.26 -9.50
CA MET A 306 -0.95 10.14 -8.65
C MET A 306 -1.76 11.12 -7.80
N ALA A 307 -3.07 10.95 -7.67
CA ALA A 307 -3.93 11.98 -7.10
C ALA A 307 -3.69 12.27 -5.60
N ASP A 308 -2.92 11.42 -4.93
CA ASP A 308 -2.44 11.55 -3.55
C ASP A 308 -0.95 11.97 -3.45
N ALA A 309 -0.30 12.22 -4.59
CA ALA A 309 1.07 12.69 -4.67
C ALA A 309 1.15 14.22 -4.50
N ASP A 310 2.25 14.70 -3.92
CA ASP A 310 2.54 16.14 -3.80
C ASP A 310 2.97 16.72 -5.15
N TYR A 311 3.69 15.93 -5.94
CA TYR A 311 4.20 16.31 -7.25
C TYR A 311 3.94 15.20 -8.27
N GLY A 312 3.65 15.58 -9.52
CA GLY A 312 3.38 14.63 -10.60
C GLY A 312 4.23 14.88 -11.84
N TYR A 313 4.79 13.81 -12.40
CA TYR A 313 5.48 13.75 -13.70
C TYR A 313 4.68 12.83 -14.62
N VAL A 314 3.92 13.39 -15.58
CA VAL A 314 2.97 12.61 -16.40
C VAL A 314 3.28 12.71 -17.88
N GLY A 315 3.39 11.56 -18.55
CA GLY A 315 3.51 11.47 -20.01
C GLY A 315 2.25 11.96 -20.72
N ALA A 316 2.35 13.07 -21.44
CA ALA A 316 1.22 13.68 -22.15
C ALA A 316 1.17 13.29 -23.64
N ALA A 317 2.34 13.25 -24.28
CA ALA A 317 2.55 12.78 -25.65
C ALA A 317 3.99 12.26 -25.79
N ALA A 318 4.34 11.65 -26.92
CA ALA A 318 5.72 11.22 -27.17
C ALA A 318 6.71 12.40 -27.00
N GLY A 319 7.69 12.23 -26.10
CA GLY A 319 8.67 13.27 -25.74
C GLY A 319 8.09 14.49 -25.01
N ARG A 320 6.86 14.41 -24.48
CA ARG A 320 6.16 15.53 -23.83
C ARG A 320 5.62 15.16 -22.46
N ILE A 321 5.94 15.97 -21.47
CA ILE A 321 5.58 15.77 -20.07
C ILE A 321 4.68 16.91 -19.59
N THR A 322 3.79 16.61 -18.65
CA THR A 322 3.04 17.61 -17.88
C THR A 322 3.38 17.44 -16.41
N LEU A 323 3.73 18.53 -15.75
CA LEU A 323 4.05 18.58 -14.33
C LEU A 323 2.86 19.06 -13.50
N TYR A 324 2.72 18.48 -12.32
CA TYR A 324 1.61 18.76 -11.40
C TYR A 324 2.12 19.07 -9.99
N LYS A 325 1.39 19.91 -9.27
CA LYS A 325 1.44 20.06 -7.80
C LYS A 325 0.09 19.62 -7.25
N GLY A 326 0.08 18.52 -6.50
CA GLY A 326 -1.16 17.81 -6.20
C GLY A 326 -1.93 17.45 -7.47
N ARG A 327 -3.16 17.94 -7.59
CA ARG A 327 -4.02 17.72 -8.76
C ARG A 327 -3.95 18.86 -9.80
N GLU A 328 -3.20 19.91 -9.53
CA GLU A 328 -3.12 21.10 -10.40
C GLU A 328 -2.01 20.97 -11.43
N ILE A 329 -2.31 21.24 -12.69
CA ILE A 329 -1.31 21.32 -13.76
C ILE A 329 -0.51 22.60 -13.58
N VAL A 330 0.81 22.48 -13.40
CA VAL A 330 1.71 23.63 -13.27
C VAL A 330 2.42 23.91 -14.59
N GLU A 331 2.94 22.88 -15.25
CA GLU A 331 3.59 23.02 -16.55
C GLU A 331 3.04 21.97 -17.52
N ARG A 332 2.69 22.39 -18.74
CA ARG A 332 1.97 21.54 -19.70
C ARG A 332 2.78 21.29 -20.96
N ASN A 333 2.87 20.02 -21.36
CA ASN A 333 3.50 19.59 -22.62
C ASN A 333 4.94 20.10 -22.80
N ILE A 334 5.72 20.12 -21.72
CA ILE A 334 7.13 20.50 -21.77
C ILE A 334 7.97 19.39 -22.41
N PRO A 335 9.10 19.72 -23.07
CA PRO A 335 10.02 18.71 -23.59
C PRO A 335 10.51 17.78 -22.47
N GLN A 336 10.49 16.47 -22.72
CA GLN A 336 10.89 15.45 -21.73
C GLN A 336 12.34 15.66 -21.22
N GLU A 337 13.24 16.11 -22.10
CA GLU A 337 14.65 16.35 -21.80
C GLU A 337 14.86 17.42 -20.72
N GLU A 338 13.95 18.39 -20.61
CA GLU A 338 13.99 19.47 -19.62
C GLU A 338 13.12 19.15 -18.39
N ALA A 339 12.23 18.17 -18.50
CA ALA A 339 11.13 18.00 -17.55
C ALA A 339 11.56 17.62 -16.13
N ILE A 340 12.64 16.86 -15.99
CA ILE A 340 13.14 16.51 -14.64
C ILE A 340 13.71 17.76 -13.96
N ASP A 341 14.42 18.62 -14.69
CA ASP A 341 15.00 19.85 -14.13
C ASP A 341 13.90 20.82 -13.71
N ARG A 342 12.87 20.96 -14.55
CA ARG A 342 11.64 21.69 -14.22
C ARG A 342 10.92 21.13 -13.00
N LEU A 343 10.86 19.81 -12.83
CA LEU A 343 10.30 19.20 -11.62
C LEU A 343 11.08 19.62 -10.36
N ILE A 344 12.41 19.67 -10.43
CA ILE A 344 13.24 20.12 -9.31
C ILE A 344 13.04 21.62 -9.02
N GLU A 345 13.00 22.45 -10.07
CA GLU A 345 12.69 23.88 -9.94
C GLU A 345 11.33 24.09 -9.28
N LEU A 346 10.33 23.28 -9.65
CA LEU A 346 9.00 23.30 -9.06
C LEU A 346 9.02 22.93 -7.57
N ILE A 347 9.73 21.87 -7.18
CA ILE A 347 9.87 21.46 -5.77
C ILE A 347 10.54 22.59 -4.96
N LYS A 348 11.61 23.19 -5.50
CA LYS A 348 12.31 24.32 -4.88
C LYS A 348 11.43 25.56 -4.74
N ALA A 349 10.63 25.87 -5.76
CA ALA A 349 9.75 27.04 -5.75
C ALA A 349 8.60 26.94 -4.74
N ASN A 350 8.33 25.73 -4.21
CA ASN A 350 7.31 25.47 -3.20
C ASN A 350 7.91 25.23 -1.81
N ASP A 351 9.18 25.56 -1.59
CA ASP A 351 9.88 25.41 -0.29
C ASP A 351 9.94 23.96 0.24
N ASP A 352 9.75 22.96 -0.63
CA ASP A 352 9.77 21.54 -0.30
C ASP A 352 11.16 20.91 -0.52
N TRP A 353 12.14 21.70 -0.98
CA TRP A 353 13.50 21.26 -1.21
C TRP A 353 14.36 21.41 0.04
N GLN A 354 15.06 20.35 0.43
CA GLN A 354 16.04 20.34 1.50
C GLN A 354 17.38 19.92 0.91
N ASP A 355 18.46 20.65 1.18
CA ASP A 355 19.78 20.27 0.68
C ASP A 355 20.26 18.98 1.34
N ALA A 356 20.99 18.16 0.58
CA ALA A 356 21.45 16.81 0.94
C ALA A 356 22.52 16.77 2.04
#